data_AF-A0A837B5H4-F1
#
_entry.id   AF-A0A837B5H4-F1
#
_cell.length_a   1.000
_cell.length_b   1.000
_cell.length_c   1.000
_cell.angle_alpha   90.00
_cell.angle_beta   90.00
_cell.angle_gamma   90.00
#
_symmetry.space_group_name_H-M   'P 1'
#
loop_
_entity.id
_entity.type
_entity.pdbx_description
1 polymer ?
#
loop_
_entity_poly.entity_id
_entity_poly.type
_entity_poly.pdbx_seq_one_letter_code
_entity_poly.pdbx_strand_id
1 'polypeptide(L)'
;MFTNPDLIHAYTRADMLEDGELIDVTEVGREAGFTVPVALTRSVWADCVEWSAADNARKHACQDEAGRLWDVVYMARVYGARNAKGCRAVFPVYR
;
A
#
# COMPACT_ATOMS: atom_id res chain seq x y z
N MET A 1 2.68 5.77 35.56
CA MET A 1 3.22 4.93 34.48
C MET A 1 2.32 3.71 34.39
N PHE A 2 1.70 3.45 33.24
CA PHE A 2 0.96 2.21 33.05
C PHE A 2 1.98 1.08 32.88
N THR A 3 2.30 0.36 33.95
CA THR A 3 2.88 -0.97 33.86
C THR A 3 1.79 -1.88 33.30
N ASN A 4 2.13 -2.76 32.36
CA ASN A 4 1.17 -3.50 31.55
C ASN A 4 1.08 -4.99 31.95
N PRO A 5 0.40 -5.35 33.06
CA PRO A 5 0.22 -6.73 33.48
C PRO A 5 -0.96 -7.46 32.83
N ASP A 6 -1.80 -6.78 32.01
CA ASP A 6 -3.03 -7.35 31.42
C ASP A 6 -2.99 -7.50 29.89
N LEU A 7 -1.84 -7.29 29.23
CA LEU A 7 -1.72 -7.47 27.78
C LEU A 7 -1.73 -8.94 27.40
N ILE A 8 -2.81 -9.38 26.77
CA ILE A 8 -2.99 -10.77 26.32
C ILE A 8 -2.25 -11.04 25.01
N HIS A 9 -2.28 -10.09 24.07
CA HIS A 9 -1.57 -10.19 22.79
C HIS A 9 -1.36 -8.79 22.18
N ALA A 10 -0.18 -8.57 21.58
CA ALA A 10 0.09 -7.41 20.75
C ALA A 10 0.46 -7.91 19.35
N TYR A 11 -0.17 -7.32 18.35
CA TYR A 11 0.11 -7.60 16.94
C TYR A 11 0.75 -6.36 16.33
N THR A 12 2.04 -6.47 16.03
CA THR A 12 2.88 -5.34 15.64
C THR A 12 2.95 -5.22 14.13
N ARG A 13 3.43 -4.06 13.66
CA ARG A 13 3.74 -3.86 12.23
C ARG A 13 4.76 -4.90 11.73
N ALA A 14 5.71 -5.32 12.56
CA ALA A 14 6.71 -6.31 12.18
C ALA A 14 6.05 -7.67 11.94
N ASP A 15 5.15 -8.09 12.84
CA ASP A 15 4.37 -9.33 12.69
C ASP A 15 3.51 -9.29 11.42
N MET A 16 2.83 -8.16 11.16
CA MET A 16 2.04 -7.98 9.93
C MET A 16 2.87 -8.07 8.64
N LEU A 17 4.11 -7.59 8.67
CA LEU A 17 5.03 -7.68 7.53
C LEU A 17 5.54 -9.11 7.36
N GLU A 18 5.84 -9.81 8.45
CA GLU A 18 6.28 -11.21 8.45
C GLU A 18 5.18 -12.15 7.94
N ASP A 19 3.94 -11.95 8.40
CA ASP A 19 2.76 -12.70 7.94
C ASP A 19 2.33 -12.31 6.52
N GLY A 20 2.84 -11.19 6.01
CA GLY A 20 2.51 -10.65 4.69
C GLY A 20 1.12 -10.03 4.60
N GLU A 21 0.49 -9.68 5.73
CA GLU A 21 -0.71 -8.82 5.77
C GLU A 21 -0.37 -7.39 5.33
N LEU A 22 0.85 -6.95 5.63
CA LEU A 22 1.48 -5.77 5.04
C LEU A 22 2.56 -6.21 4.05
N ILE A 23 2.56 -5.60 2.88
CA ILE A 23 3.58 -5.77 1.85
C ILE A 23 4.44 -4.51 1.85
N ASP A 24 5.73 -4.69 2.12
CA ASP A 24 6.69 -3.59 2.08
C ASP A 24 6.89 -3.07 0.66
N VAL A 25 6.66 -1.78 0.46
CA VAL A 25 6.86 -1.08 -0.82
C VAL A 25 7.76 0.13 -0.64
N THR A 26 8.61 0.12 0.39
CA THR A 26 9.44 1.25 0.78
C THR A 26 10.37 1.73 -0.34
N GLU A 27 10.91 0.82 -1.17
CA GLU A 27 11.76 1.21 -2.29
C GLU A 27 11.01 2.09 -3.30
N VAL A 28 9.87 1.62 -3.80
CA VAL A 28 9.00 2.38 -4.72
C VAL A 28 8.44 3.63 -4.04
N GLY A 29 8.11 3.54 -2.75
CA GLY A 29 7.69 4.69 -1.94
C GLY A 29 8.74 5.79 -1.91
N ARG A 30 10.01 5.44 -1.72
CA ARG A 30 11.12 6.39 -1.73
C ARG A 30 11.28 7.05 -3.10
N GLU A 31 11.17 6.28 -4.18
CA GLU A 31 11.22 6.79 -5.56
C GLU A 31 10.07 7.75 -5.87
N ALA A 32 8.86 7.45 -5.38
CA ALA A 32 7.71 8.34 -5.49
C ALA A 32 7.83 9.60 -4.61
N GLY A 33 8.76 9.64 -3.65
CA GLY A 33 9.05 10.78 -2.81
C GLY A 33 8.48 10.73 -1.39
N PHE A 34 8.18 9.54 -0.87
CA PHE A 34 7.96 9.34 0.57
C PHE A 34 9.29 9.33 1.32
N THR A 35 9.27 9.84 2.56
CA THR A 35 10.43 9.88 3.46
C THR A 35 10.34 8.90 4.63
N VAL A 36 9.28 8.08 4.64
CA VAL A 36 9.00 7.08 5.68
C VAL A 36 8.80 5.72 5.03
N PRO A 37 9.02 4.61 5.76
CA PRO A 37 8.68 3.27 5.26
C PRO A 37 7.21 3.18 4.87
N VAL A 38 6.93 2.63 3.69
CA VAL A 38 5.59 2.53 3.12
C VAL A 38 5.23 1.06 2.97
N ALA A 39 4.02 0.70 3.39
CA ALA A 39 3.48 -0.63 3.15
C ALA A 39 2.05 -0.53 2.62
N LEU A 40 1.68 -1.48 1.76
CA LEU A 40 0.31 -1.70 1.32
C LEU A 40 -0.28 -2.89 2.08
N THR A 41 -1.60 -2.87 2.33
CA THR A 41 -2.27 -4.07 2.84
C THR A 41 -2.35 -5.11 1.72
N ARG A 42 -2.41 -6.39 2.10
CA ARG A 42 -2.62 -7.51 1.15
C ARG A 42 -3.85 -7.30 0.27
N SER A 43 -4.94 -6.77 0.84
CA SER A 43 -6.16 -6.44 0.08
C SER A 43 -5.91 -5.40 -1.03
N VAL A 44 -5.20 -4.31 -0.72
CA VAL A 44 -4.86 -3.28 -1.71
C VAL A 44 -3.94 -3.85 -2.79
N TRP A 45 -3.01 -4.73 -2.41
CA TRP A 45 -2.16 -5.39 -3.40
C TRP A 45 -2.96 -6.22 -4.38
N ALA A 46 -3.79 -7.15 -3.89
CA ALA A 46 -4.58 -8.03 -4.74
C ALA A 46 -5.58 -7.26 -5.64
N ASP A 47 -6.20 -6.20 -5.11
CA ASP A 47 -7.23 -5.47 -5.84
C ASP A 47 -6.65 -4.45 -6.83
N CYS A 48 -5.55 -3.79 -6.49
CA CYS A 48 -5.06 -2.60 -7.22
C CYS A 48 -3.71 -2.79 -7.93
N VAL A 49 -2.86 -3.70 -7.43
CA VAL A 49 -1.46 -3.85 -7.87
C VAL A 49 -1.27 -5.13 -8.67
N GLU A 50 -1.70 -6.27 -8.14
CA GLU A 50 -1.58 -7.57 -8.80
C GLU A 50 -2.28 -7.51 -10.17
N TRP A 51 -1.51 -7.86 -11.20
CA TRP A 51 -1.99 -7.76 -12.57
C TRP A 51 -1.50 -8.91 -13.43
N SER A 52 -2.44 -9.74 -13.89
CA SER A 52 -2.14 -10.91 -14.70
C SER A 52 -2.33 -10.65 -16.20
N ALA A 53 -1.76 -11.53 -17.03
CA ALA A 53 -2.05 -11.53 -18.47
C ALA A 53 -3.55 -11.75 -18.76
N ALA A 54 -4.26 -12.48 -17.90
CA ALA A 54 -5.70 -12.65 -18.01
C ALA A 54 -6.47 -11.35 -17.75
N ASP A 55 -5.97 -10.48 -16.86
CA ASP A 55 -6.56 -9.16 -16.64
C ASP A 55 -6.37 -8.25 -17.85
N ASN A 56 -5.19 -8.28 -18.49
CA ASN A 56 -4.96 -7.60 -19.77
C ASN A 56 -5.93 -8.07 -20.85
N ALA A 57 -6.11 -9.38 -21.01
CA ALA A 57 -7.03 -9.94 -22.00
C ALA A 57 -8.49 -9.54 -21.73
N ARG A 58 -8.93 -9.57 -20.46
CA ARG A 58 -10.29 -9.23 -20.05
C ARG A 58 -10.60 -7.74 -20.19
N LYS A 59 -9.61 -6.88 -19.94
CA LYS A 59 -9.80 -5.42 -19.90
C LYS A 59 -9.30 -4.69 -21.14
N HIS A 60 -8.73 -5.43 -22.11
CA HIS A 60 -8.07 -4.86 -23.28
C HIS A 60 -7.03 -3.80 -22.91
N ALA A 61 -6.28 -4.07 -21.84
CA ALA A 61 -5.22 -3.21 -21.32
C ALA A 61 -3.84 -3.80 -21.61
N CYS A 62 -2.82 -2.96 -21.52
CA CYS A 62 -1.41 -3.37 -21.52
C CYS A 62 -0.76 -2.80 -20.25
N GLN A 63 -1.10 -3.40 -19.13
CA GLN A 63 -0.60 -3.05 -17.80
C GLN A 63 0.22 -4.20 -17.22
N ASP A 64 1.10 -3.86 -16.27
CA ASP A 64 1.88 -4.83 -15.50
C ASP A 64 1.90 -4.43 -14.02
N GLU A 65 2.27 -5.38 -13.17
CA GLU A 65 2.25 -5.21 -11.71
C GLU A 65 3.13 -4.04 -11.23
N ALA A 66 4.29 -3.83 -11.87
CA ALA A 66 5.22 -2.76 -11.50
C ALA A 66 4.63 -1.37 -11.81
N GLY A 67 4.03 -1.21 -12.99
CA GLY A 67 3.33 0.03 -13.37
C GLY A 67 2.12 0.29 -12.49
N ARG A 68 1.36 -0.76 -12.13
CA ARG A 68 0.23 -0.64 -11.21
C ARG A 68 0.66 -0.26 -9.80
N LEU A 69 1.74 -0.85 -9.28
CA LEU A 69 2.33 -0.45 -8.01
C LEU A 69 2.74 1.02 -8.04
N TRP A 70 3.41 1.44 -9.12
CA TRP A 70 3.81 2.83 -9.31
C TRP A 70 2.61 3.78 -9.29
N ASP A 71 1.56 3.49 -10.05
CA ASP A 71 0.33 4.28 -10.10
C ASP A 71 -0.26 4.48 -8.69
N VAL A 72 -0.40 3.40 -7.92
CA VAL A 72 -0.98 3.44 -6.57
C VAL A 72 -0.13 4.30 -5.64
N VAL A 73 1.17 4.05 -5.59
CA VAL A 73 2.10 4.74 -4.66
C VAL A 73 2.25 6.21 -5.04
N TYR A 74 2.41 6.51 -6.33
CA TYR A 74 2.55 7.88 -6.81
C TYR A 74 1.27 8.68 -6.55
N MET A 75 0.09 8.11 -6.83
CA MET A 75 -1.18 8.79 -6.56
C MET A 75 -1.41 9.00 -5.06
N ALA A 76 -1.06 8.03 -4.22
CA ALA A 76 -1.08 8.19 -2.76
C ALA A 76 -0.21 9.37 -2.32
N ARG A 77 1.00 9.52 -2.90
CA ARG A 77 1.91 10.62 -2.60
C ARG A 77 1.36 11.98 -3.01
N VAL A 78 0.77 12.07 -4.20
CA VAL A 78 0.20 13.32 -4.74
C VAL A 78 -1.01 13.75 -3.92
N TYR A 79 -1.94 12.83 -3.64
CA TYR A 79 -3.14 13.14 -2.86
C TYR A 79 -2.83 13.36 -1.38
N GLY A 80 -1.90 12.62 -0.80
CA GLY A 80 -1.42 12.85 0.56
C GLY A 80 -0.86 14.26 0.73
N ALA A 81 -0.04 14.75 -0.21
CA ALA A 81 0.53 16.09 -0.12
C ALA A 81 -0.47 17.22 -0.34
N ARG A 82 -1.54 16.99 -1.13
CA ARG A 82 -2.49 18.03 -1.52
C ARG A 82 -3.76 18.06 -0.68
N ASN A 83 -4.22 16.91 -0.21
CA ASN A 83 -5.57 16.71 0.31
C ASN A 83 -5.61 16.02 1.68
N ALA A 84 -4.47 15.70 2.29
CA ALA A 84 -4.47 15.04 3.60
C ALA A 84 -5.17 15.93 4.64
N LYS A 85 -6.25 15.40 5.23
CA LYS A 85 -6.87 15.98 6.42
C LYS A 85 -6.42 15.13 7.60
N GLY A 86 -5.32 15.53 8.23
CA GLY A 86 -4.69 14.77 9.31
C GLY A 86 -3.99 13.51 8.78
N CYS A 87 -4.32 12.34 9.33
CA CYS A 87 -3.65 11.07 9.03
C CYS A 87 -4.29 10.27 7.89
N ARG A 88 -5.22 10.85 7.11
CA ARG A 88 -5.92 10.16 6.03
C ARG A 88 -6.07 11.04 4.78
N ALA A 89 -5.82 10.43 3.63
CA ALA A 89 -6.14 10.97 2.31
C ALA A 89 -6.86 9.89 1.50
N VAL A 90 -7.89 10.28 0.76
CA VAL A 90 -8.64 9.39 -0.14
C VAL A 90 -8.30 9.77 -1.57
N PHE A 91 -8.08 8.78 -2.42
CA PHE A 91 -7.83 8.97 -3.84
C PHE A 91 -8.44 7.81 -4.64
N PRO A 92 -8.90 8.07 -5.88
CA PRO A 92 -9.42 7.03 -6.74
C PRO A 92 -8.27 6.21 -7.36
N VAL A 93 -8.46 4.91 -7.45
CA VAL A 93 -7.61 3.99 -8.23
C VAL A 93 -8.49 3.31 -9.26
N TYR A 94 -8.14 3.46 -10.53
CA TYR A 94 -8.86 2.80 -11.62
C TYR A 94 -8.33 1.39 -11.78
N ARG A 95 -9.24 0.41 -11.75
CA ARG A 95 -8.90 -0.99 -12.00
C ARG A 95 -9.26 -1.37 -13.41
#